data_AF-A0A6I9MX65-F1
#
_entry.id   AF-A0A6I9MX65-F1
#
_cell.length_a   1.000
_cell.length_b   1.000
_cell.length_c   1.000
_cell.angle_alpha   90.00
_cell.angle_beta   90.00
_cell.angle_gamma   90.00
#
_symmetry.space_group_name_H-M   'P 1'
#
loop_
_entity.id
_entity.type
_entity.pdbx_description
1 polymer ?
#
loop_
_entity_poly.entity_id
_entity_poly.type
_entity_poly.pdbx_seq_one_letter_code
_entity_poly.pdbx_strand_id
1 'polypeptide(L)'
;MGRRRTLANINSPDWGIRMQAERQAVNFVVQGSAADLCKMAMIRIFNLVSSSSSLSARLVAQLHDELLYEVEESQVEQFAGLVKSTMESLQHIDHLGVHLKVPLKVAVSSGKSWGSMSELIIPPSASL
;
A
#
# COMPACT_ATOMS: atom_id res chain seq x y z
N MET A 1 -2.63 13.17 1.01
CA MET A 1 -3.97 13.22 0.36
C MET A 1 -5.01 14.06 1.10
N GLY A 2 -4.66 14.75 2.19
CA GLY A 2 -5.59 15.67 2.84
C GLY A 2 -6.66 15.01 3.73
N ARG A 3 -6.54 13.71 4.06
CA ARG A 3 -7.40 13.07 5.07
C ARG A 3 -7.28 13.79 6.41
N ARG A 4 -8.41 14.03 7.07
CA ARG A 4 -8.46 14.77 8.36
C ARG A 4 -9.00 13.88 9.48
N ARG A 5 -8.52 14.15 10.70
CA ARG A 5 -9.07 13.60 11.95
C ARG A 5 -9.34 14.76 12.90
N THR A 6 -10.60 14.95 13.25
CA THR A 6 -11.00 15.93 14.27
C THR A 6 -10.68 15.36 15.66
N LEU A 7 -10.02 16.16 16.50
CA LEU A 7 -9.66 15.81 17.86
C LEU A 7 -10.23 16.87 18.81
N ALA A 8 -11.51 16.75 19.16
CA ALA A 8 -12.21 17.72 20.01
C ALA A 8 -11.49 17.96 21.35
N ASN A 9 -10.79 16.94 21.84
CA ASN A 9 -10.11 16.92 23.13
C ASN A 9 -8.69 17.50 23.11
N ILE A 10 -8.20 18.02 21.97
CA ILE A 10 -6.82 18.53 21.87
C ILE A 10 -6.58 19.76 22.77
N ASN A 11 -7.63 20.51 23.09
CA ASN A 11 -7.60 21.67 23.98
C ASN A 11 -8.21 21.36 25.36
N SER A 12 -8.33 20.08 25.73
CA SER A 12 -8.91 19.69 27.02
C SER A 12 -8.11 20.29 28.19
N PRO A 13 -8.79 20.81 29.23
CA PRO A 13 -8.12 21.21 30.48
C PRO A 13 -7.64 19.99 31.28
N ASP A 14 -8.30 18.84 31.11
CA ASP A 14 -7.83 17.56 31.65
C ASP A 14 -6.59 17.11 30.87
N TRP A 15 -5.48 17.00 31.60
CA TRP A 15 -4.18 16.66 31.07
C TRP A 15 -4.12 15.25 30.44
N GLY A 16 -4.76 14.25 31.06
CA GLY A 16 -4.77 12.88 30.55
C GLY A 16 -5.50 12.77 29.23
N ILE A 17 -6.66 13.44 29.14
CA ILE A 17 -7.47 13.53 27.92
C ILE A 17 -6.70 14.28 26.82
N ARG A 18 -6.06 15.40 27.15
CA ARG A 18 -5.26 16.18 26.18
C ARG A 18 -4.09 15.37 25.63
N MET A 19 -3.32 14.71 26.49
CA MET A 19 -2.22 13.86 26.06
C MET A 19 -2.67 12.70 25.16
N GLN A 20 -3.83 12.11 25.43
CA GLN A 20 -4.39 11.08 24.55
C GLN A 20 -4.69 11.65 23.17
N ALA A 21 -5.28 12.85 23.08
CA ALA A 21 -5.54 13.52 21.81
C ALA A 21 -4.24 13.84 21.06
N GLU A 22 -3.20 14.32 21.74
CA GLU A 22 -1.88 14.57 21.14
C GLU A 22 -1.27 13.29 20.54
N ARG A 23 -1.29 12.17 21.29
CA ARG A 23 -0.81 10.87 20.76
C ARG A 23 -1.63 10.40 19.56
N GLN A 24 -2.94 10.60 19.58
CA GLN A 24 -3.80 10.27 18.44
C GLN A 24 -3.49 11.13 17.21
N ALA A 25 -3.14 12.41 17.40
CA ALA A 25 -2.77 13.31 16.30
C ALA A 25 -1.53 12.79 15.59
N VAL A 26 -0.47 12.49 16.35
CA VAL A 26 0.80 11.97 15.80
C VAL A 26 0.59 10.64 15.08
N ASN A 27 -0.09 9.69 15.73
CA ASN A 27 -0.36 8.38 15.15
C ASN A 27 -1.20 8.47 13.87
N PHE A 28 -2.18 9.38 13.84
CA PHE A 28 -3.03 9.57 12.67
C PHE A 28 -2.25 10.05 11.44
N VAL A 29 -1.26 10.93 11.60
CA VAL A 29 -0.43 11.38 10.48
C VAL A 29 0.30 10.20 9.85
N VAL A 30 0.94 9.36 10.67
CA VAL A 30 1.72 8.22 10.17
C VAL A 30 0.83 7.11 9.61
N GLN A 31 -0.08 6.57 10.42
CA GLN A 31 -0.95 5.46 10.05
C GLN A 31 -1.92 5.85 8.94
N GLY A 32 -2.44 7.07 9.01
CA GLY A 32 -3.28 7.61 7.96
C GLY A 32 -2.53 7.70 6.64
N SER A 33 -1.35 8.31 6.61
CA SER A 33 -0.61 8.46 5.35
C SER A 33 -0.22 7.10 4.75
N ALA A 34 0.16 6.12 5.58
CA ALA A 34 0.41 4.75 5.13
C ALA A 34 -0.86 4.11 4.52
N ALA A 35 -2.02 4.24 5.18
CA ALA A 35 -3.28 3.73 4.66
C ALA A 35 -3.72 4.42 3.35
N ASP A 36 -3.35 5.69 3.15
CA ASP A 36 -3.61 6.42 1.91
C ASP A 36 -2.79 5.83 0.75
N LEU A 37 -1.49 5.59 0.97
CA LEU A 37 -0.61 4.95 -0.02
C LEU A 37 -1.09 3.54 -0.37
N CYS A 38 -1.41 2.71 0.64
CA CYS A 38 -1.89 1.35 0.44
C CYS A 38 -3.19 1.34 -0.38
N LYS A 39 -4.17 2.20 -0.05
CA LYS A 39 -5.43 2.27 -0.80
C LYS A 39 -5.24 2.72 -2.26
N MET A 40 -4.31 3.64 -2.52
CA MET A 40 -3.98 3.98 -3.90
C MET A 40 -3.35 2.82 -4.65
N ALA A 41 -2.43 2.08 -4.03
CA ALA A 41 -1.86 0.88 -4.63
C ALA A 41 -2.96 -0.10 -5.02
N MET A 42 -3.89 -0.37 -4.09
CA MET A 42 -5.05 -1.23 -4.34
C MET A 42 -5.87 -0.75 -5.53
N ILE A 43 -6.22 0.55 -5.60
CA ILE A 43 -7.02 1.10 -6.70
C ILE A 43 -6.27 1.00 -8.03
N ARG A 44 -4.97 1.34 -8.06
CA ARG A 44 -4.17 1.27 -9.30
C ARG A 44 -4.03 -0.16 -9.79
N ILE A 45 -3.69 -1.11 -8.92
CA ILE A 45 -3.55 -2.52 -9.27
C ILE A 45 -4.91 -3.07 -9.74
N PHE A 46 -5.99 -2.76 -9.02
CA PHE A 46 -7.34 -3.19 -9.40
C PHE A 46 -7.72 -2.71 -10.81
N ASN A 47 -7.47 -1.44 -11.13
CA ASN A 47 -7.75 -0.90 -12.46
C ASN A 47 -6.89 -1.56 -13.54
N LEU A 48 -5.60 -1.79 -13.28
CA LEU A 48 -4.69 -2.46 -14.22
C LEU A 48 -5.15 -3.89 -14.52
N VAL A 49 -5.49 -4.65 -13.49
CA VAL A 49 -6.04 -6.02 -13.65
C VAL A 49 -7.37 -5.98 -14.40
N SER A 50 -8.28 -5.10 -14.02
CA SER A 50 -9.60 -4.98 -14.66
C SER A 50 -9.53 -4.59 -16.14
N SER A 51 -8.48 -3.86 -16.54
CA SER A 51 -8.24 -3.46 -17.93
C SER A 51 -7.47 -4.49 -18.75
N SER A 52 -6.89 -5.51 -18.11
CA SER A 52 -6.09 -6.54 -18.77
C SER A 52 -6.97 -7.71 -19.20
N SER A 53 -6.78 -8.21 -20.42
CA SER A 53 -7.41 -9.45 -20.89
C SER A 53 -6.67 -10.71 -20.44
N SER A 54 -5.44 -10.57 -19.92
CA SER A 54 -4.55 -11.70 -19.59
C SER A 54 -4.28 -11.90 -18.10
N LEU A 55 -4.76 -11.00 -17.24
CA LEU A 55 -4.58 -11.10 -15.79
C LEU A 55 -5.91 -11.42 -15.11
N SER A 56 -5.93 -12.49 -14.34
CA SER A 56 -7.11 -12.94 -13.58
C SER A 56 -6.92 -12.82 -12.06
N ALA A 57 -5.88 -12.10 -11.62
CA ALA A 57 -5.54 -11.92 -10.21
C ALA A 57 -6.69 -11.30 -9.39
N ARG A 58 -6.99 -11.92 -8.25
CA ARG A 58 -8.07 -11.48 -7.35
C ARG A 58 -7.48 -11.03 -6.02
N LEU A 59 -7.82 -9.81 -5.59
CA LEU A 59 -7.51 -9.36 -4.24
C LEU A 59 -8.34 -10.17 -3.23
N VAL A 60 -7.66 -10.91 -2.35
CA VAL A 60 -8.29 -11.74 -1.31
C VAL A 60 -8.43 -10.95 -0.01
N ALA A 61 -7.34 -10.31 0.42
CA ALA A 61 -7.29 -9.60 1.68
C ALA A 61 -6.28 -8.45 1.65
N GLN A 62 -6.49 -7.48 2.53
CA GLN A 62 -5.53 -6.43 2.85
C GLN A 62 -5.26 -6.48 4.36
N LEU A 63 -3.99 -6.60 4.74
CA LEU A 63 -3.54 -6.68 6.12
C LEU A 63 -2.54 -5.56 6.38
N HIS A 64 -2.99 -4.46 6.97
CA HIS A 64 -2.16 -3.28 7.20
C HIS A 64 -1.47 -2.78 5.90
N ASP A 65 -0.19 -3.04 5.73
CA ASP A 65 0.64 -2.69 4.57
C ASP A 65 0.78 -3.82 3.54
N GLU A 66 0.20 -5.00 3.80
CA GLU A 66 0.25 -6.17 2.92
C GLU A 66 -1.03 -6.32 2.09
N LEU A 67 -0.85 -6.71 0.82
CA LEU A 67 -1.93 -7.05 -0.11
C LEU A 67 -1.81 -8.52 -0.53
N LEU A 68 -2.79 -9.32 -0.16
CA LEU A 68 -2.84 -10.75 -0.46
C LEU A 68 -3.70 -10.99 -1.70
N TYR A 69 -3.10 -11.57 -2.72
CA TYR A 69 -3.75 -11.91 -3.99
C TYR A 69 -3.78 -13.41 -4.21
N GLU A 70 -4.84 -13.85 -4.86
CA GLU A 70 -4.95 -15.16 -5.49
C GLU A 70 -4.74 -14.98 -6.99
N VAL A 71 -3.80 -15.73 -7.56
CA VAL A 71 -3.30 -15.52 -8.92
C VAL A 71 -3.12 -16.88 -9.57
N GLU A 72 -3.43 -16.98 -10.86
CA GLU A 72 -3.14 -18.19 -11.64
C GLU A 72 -1.62 -18.44 -11.69
N GLU A 73 -1.19 -19.70 -11.51
CA GLU A 73 0.24 -20.07 -11.41
C GLU A 73 1.04 -19.60 -12.64
N SER A 74 0.44 -19.63 -13.82
CA SER A 74 1.01 -19.15 -15.09
C SER A 74 1.28 -17.64 -15.13
N GLN A 75 0.62 -16.85 -14.28
CA GLN A 75 0.66 -15.39 -14.28
C GLN A 75 1.47 -14.80 -13.12
N VAL A 76 1.96 -15.63 -12.19
CA VAL A 76 2.56 -15.19 -10.91
C VAL A 76 3.70 -14.20 -11.13
N GLU A 77 4.66 -14.50 -12.00
CA GLU A 77 5.82 -13.63 -12.21
C GLU A 77 5.44 -12.29 -12.85
N GLN A 78 4.58 -12.31 -13.87
CA GLN A 78 4.10 -11.12 -14.54
C GLN A 78 3.32 -10.22 -13.57
N PHE A 79 2.40 -10.82 -12.81
CA PHE A 79 1.59 -10.09 -11.85
C PHE A 79 2.43 -9.55 -10.70
N ALA A 80 3.39 -10.32 -10.19
CA ALA A 80 4.32 -9.88 -9.17
C ALA A 80 5.12 -8.63 -9.61
N GLY A 81 5.63 -8.62 -10.85
CA GLY A 81 6.31 -7.47 -11.44
C GLY A 81 5.41 -6.24 -11.59
N LEU A 82 4.15 -6.44 -12.00
CA LEU A 82 3.15 -5.38 -12.06
C LEU A 82 2.86 -4.78 -10.68
N VAL A 83 2.62 -5.62 -9.66
CA VAL A 83 2.33 -5.18 -8.30
C VAL A 83 3.49 -4.39 -7.74
N LYS A 84 4.72 -4.92 -7.85
CA LYS A 84 5.94 -4.26 -7.38
C LYS A 84 6.11 -2.89 -8.03
N SER A 85 6.18 -2.83 -9.36
CA SER A 85 6.35 -1.56 -10.08
C SER A 85 5.24 -0.54 -9.77
N THR A 86 3.99 -1.00 -9.67
CA THR A 86 2.85 -0.12 -9.37
C THR A 86 2.97 0.47 -7.97
N MET A 87 3.30 -0.34 -6.96
CA MET A 87 3.46 0.12 -5.59
C MET A 87 4.66 1.05 -5.43
N GLU A 88 5.82 0.68 -5.97
CA GLU A 88 7.05 1.51 -5.90
C GLU A 88 6.87 2.86 -6.63
N SER A 89 6.07 2.91 -7.71
CA SER A 89 5.75 4.15 -8.42
C SER A 89 5.03 5.20 -7.55
N LEU A 90 4.37 4.79 -6.46
CA LEU A 90 3.68 5.70 -5.55
C LEU A 90 4.61 6.60 -4.74
N GLN A 91 5.93 6.40 -4.86
CA GLN A 91 6.93 7.36 -4.38
C GLN A 91 6.70 8.77 -4.97
N HIS A 92 6.22 8.84 -6.22
CA HIS A 92 5.97 10.09 -6.94
C HIS A 92 4.53 10.12 -7.48
N ILE A 93 3.74 11.11 -7.06
CA ILE A 93 2.34 11.24 -7.43
C ILE A 93 2.05 12.70 -7.78
N ASP A 94 2.38 13.04 -9.01
CA ASP A 94 2.46 14.43 -9.48
C ASP A 94 1.13 15.17 -9.34
N HIS A 95 0.01 14.53 -9.70
CA HIS A 95 -1.32 15.14 -9.63
C HIS A 95 -1.79 15.47 -8.20
N LEU A 96 -1.17 14.87 -7.17
CA LEU A 96 -1.42 15.19 -5.76
C LEU A 96 -0.24 15.94 -5.12
N GLY A 97 0.82 16.24 -5.87
CA GLY A 97 2.06 16.84 -5.36
C GLY A 97 2.74 16.01 -4.26
N VAL A 98 2.52 14.68 -4.24
CA VAL A 98 3.14 13.81 -3.24
C VAL A 98 4.48 13.31 -3.77
N HIS A 99 5.55 13.67 -3.08
CA HIS A 99 6.91 13.21 -3.35
C HIS A 99 7.53 12.71 -2.06
N LEU A 100 7.70 11.39 -1.93
CA LEU A 100 8.33 10.81 -0.76
C LEU A 100 9.84 11.08 -0.80
N LYS A 101 10.41 11.44 0.35
CA LYS A 101 11.86 11.66 0.50
C LYS A 101 12.66 10.37 0.49
N VAL A 102 12.00 9.24 0.71
CA VAL A 102 12.59 7.91 0.82
C VAL A 102 11.90 6.99 -0.19
N PRO A 103 12.65 6.14 -0.91
CA PRO A 103 12.05 5.18 -1.82
C PRO A 103 11.12 4.20 -1.10
N LEU A 104 10.01 3.87 -1.75
CA LEU A 104 9.08 2.86 -1.26
C LEU A 104 9.52 1.50 -1.78
N LYS A 105 10.18 0.70 -0.94
CA LYS A 105 10.63 -0.66 -1.30
C LYS A 105 9.49 -1.65 -1.13
N VAL A 106 9.26 -2.50 -2.13
CA VAL A 106 8.21 -3.53 -2.08
C VAL A 106 8.82 -4.92 -2.14
N ALA A 107 8.49 -5.73 -1.13
CA ALA A 107 8.78 -7.16 -1.10
C ALA A 107 7.56 -7.92 -1.64
N VAL A 108 7.82 -8.95 -2.45
CA VAL A 108 6.76 -9.80 -3.00
C VAL A 108 7.13 -11.24 -2.69
N SER A 109 6.17 -11.99 -2.16
CA SER A 109 6.31 -13.42 -1.92
C SER A 109 5.20 -14.17 -2.64
N SER A 110 5.44 -15.43 -2.99
CA SER A 110 4.41 -16.33 -3.53
C SER A 110 4.49 -17.71 -2.89
N GLY A 111 3.37 -18.43 -2.89
CA GLY A 111 3.29 -19.78 -2.36
C GLY A 111 1.90 -20.36 -2.50
N LYS A 112 1.80 -21.70 -2.45
CA LYS A 112 0.51 -22.42 -2.53
C LYS A 112 -0.32 -22.30 -1.26
N SER A 113 0.31 -21.90 -0.16
CA SER A 113 -0.36 -21.55 1.10
C SER A 113 0.29 -20.30 1.68
N TRP A 114 -0.50 -19.50 2.41
CA TRP A 114 -0.01 -18.27 3.02
C TRP A 114 1.11 -18.54 4.05
N GLY A 115 1.07 -19.67 4.76
CA GLY A 115 2.09 -20.05 5.73
C GLY A 115 3.40 -20.58 5.13
N SER A 116 3.47 -20.80 3.82
CA SER A 116 4.61 -21.42 3.14
C SER A 116 5.06 -20.62 1.91
N MET A 117 5.05 -19.29 2.00
CA MET A 117 5.45 -18.40 0.91
C MET A 117 6.96 -18.20 0.89
N SER A 118 7.53 -18.07 -0.30
CA SER A 118 8.93 -17.71 -0.53
C SER A 118 9.02 -16.37 -1.25
N GLU A 119 10.02 -15.56 -0.89
CA GLU A 119 10.25 -14.27 -1.56
C GLU A 119 10.59 -14.48 -3.04
N LEU A 120 9.92 -13.72 -3.91
CA LEU A 120 10.17 -13.70 -5.34
C LEU A 120 11.21 -12.64 -5.66
N ILE A 121 12.33 -13.05 -6.24
CA ILE A 121 13.33 -12.14 -6.76
C ILE A 121 12.88 -11.67 -8.15
N ILE A 122 12.18 -10.55 -8.17
CA ILE A 122 11.79 -9.89 -9.42
C ILE A 122 12.99 -9.05 -9.89
N PRO A 123 13.57 -9.33 -11.07
CA PRO A 123 14.64 -8.50 -11.61
C PRO A 123 14.14 -7.06 -11.80
N PRO A 124 14.98 -6.04 -11.59
CA PRO A 124 14.59 -4.67 -11.84
C PRO A 124 14.10 -4.55 -13.29
N SER A 125 12.92 -3.98 -13.49
CA SER A 125 12.38 -3.74 -14.82
C SER A 125 13.41 -2.97 -15.64
N ALA A 126 13.89 -3.57 -16.74
CA ALA A 126 14.74 -2.87 -17.68
C ALA A 126 13.99 -1.59 -18.12
N SER A 127 14.55 -0.44 -17.77
CA SER A 127 14.06 0.85 -18.24
C SER A 127 14.02 0.81 -19.76
N LEU A 128 12.83 0.89 -20.34
CA LEU A 128 12.68 1.25 -21.76
C LEU A 128 12.96 2.74 -21.94
#